data_AF-A0A158I621-F1
#
_entry.id   AF-A0A158I621-F1
#
_cell.length_a   1.000
_cell.length_b   1.000
_cell.length_c   1.000
_cell.angle_alpha   90.00
_cell.angle_beta   90.00
_cell.angle_gamma   90.00
#
_symmetry.space_group_name_H-M   'P 1'
#
loop_
_entity.id
_entity.type
_entity.pdbx_description
1 polymer ?
#
loop_
_entity_poly.entity_id
_entity_poly.type
_entity_poly.pdbx_seq_one_letter_code
_entity_poly.pdbx_strand_id
1 'polypeptide(L)'
;MIAASFADIFFNNCCRNGILPVVLEEAQIRTLRQAVEDTVGFRLGVDLTRCEVNAPSGERFQFNVPEALRTNLLQGVDEVGATLAFVDEIRAFEQARLADRPWL
;
A
#
# COMPACT_ATOMS: atom_id res chain seq x y z
N MET A 1 -3.93 -4.25 7.97
CA MET A 1 -5.24 -4.75 8.48
C MET A 1 -5.71 -5.89 7.60
N ILE A 2 -6.46 -6.87 8.12
CA ILE A 2 -6.98 -8.00 7.32
C ILE A 2 -8.49 -8.09 7.52
N ALA A 3 -9.27 -8.10 6.44
CA ALA A 3 -10.73 -8.23 6.47
C ALA A 3 -11.27 -8.86 5.17
N ALA A 4 -12.56 -9.24 5.16
CA ALA A 4 -13.20 -9.79 3.97
C ALA A 4 -13.50 -8.73 2.90
N SER A 5 -13.64 -7.47 3.32
CA SER A 5 -13.82 -6.33 2.44
C SER A 5 -13.54 -5.02 3.19
N PHE A 6 -13.36 -3.94 2.45
CA PHE A 6 -13.26 -2.57 2.96
C PHE A 6 -14.12 -1.65 2.09
N ALA A 7 -14.63 -0.56 2.67
CA ALA A 7 -15.24 0.49 1.87
C ALA A 7 -14.16 1.19 1.01
N ASP A 8 -14.49 1.50 -0.25
CA ASP A 8 -13.51 1.98 -1.23
C ASP A 8 -12.74 3.23 -0.77
N ILE A 9 -13.44 4.20 -0.20
CA ILE A 9 -12.84 5.44 0.34
C ILE A 9 -11.83 5.11 1.43
N PHE A 10 -12.18 4.20 2.35
CA PHE A 10 -11.32 3.80 3.45
C PHE A 10 -10.09 3.04 2.93
N PHE A 11 -10.29 2.12 1.98
CA PHE A 11 -9.20 1.36 1.36
C PHE A 11 -8.17 2.30 0.71
N ASN A 12 -8.64 3.24 -0.10
CA ASN A 12 -7.76 4.19 -0.79
C ASN A 12 -7.01 5.10 0.20
N ASN A 13 -7.70 5.62 1.22
CA ASN A 13 -7.06 6.44 2.24
C ASN A 13 -6.01 5.67 3.06
N CYS A 14 -6.24 4.39 3.36
CA CYS A 14 -5.23 3.57 4.03
C CYS A 14 -3.97 3.46 3.18
N CYS A 15 -4.12 3.11 1.89
CA CYS A 15 -2.98 2.97 0.98
C CYS A 15 -2.19 4.27 0.85
N ARG A 16 -2.87 5.42 0.74
CA ARG A 16 -2.22 6.75 0.69
C ARG A 16 -1.43 7.08 1.95
N ASN A 17 -1.89 6.59 3.10
CA ASN A 17 -1.22 6.79 4.39
C ASN A 17 -0.20 5.69 4.71
N GLY A 18 0.22 4.88 3.72
CA GLY A 18 1.21 3.82 3.92
C GLY A 18 0.68 2.59 4.66
N ILE A 19 -0.63 2.47 4.86
CA ILE A 19 -1.26 1.34 5.53
C ILE A 19 -1.75 0.35 4.48
N LEU A 20 -1.35 -0.91 4.59
CA LEU A 20 -1.82 -1.99 3.73
C LEU A 20 -3.11 -2.66 4.30
N PRO A 21 -4.29 -2.41 3.70
CA PRO A 21 -5.46 -3.25 3.85
C PRO A 21 -5.33 -4.51 2.99
N VAL A 22 -5.37 -5.68 3.63
CA VAL A 22 -5.33 -6.99 3.00
C VAL A 22 -6.76 -7.54 2.96
N VAL A 23 -7.23 -7.88 1.77
CA VAL A 23 -8.52 -8.54 1.57
C VAL A 23 -8.29 -10.03 1.38
N LEU A 24 -8.92 -10.85 2.22
CA LEU A 24 -8.88 -12.32 2.16
C LEU A 24 -10.31 -12.88 2.21
N GLU A 25 -10.49 -14.13 1.80
CA GLU A 25 -11.78 -14.81 1.94
C GLU A 25 -12.11 -15.07 3.42
N GLU A 26 -13.41 -15.08 3.77
CA GLU A 26 -13.84 -15.30 5.16
C GLU A 26 -13.28 -16.61 5.76
N ALA A 27 -13.21 -17.68 4.97
CA ALA A 27 -12.64 -18.95 5.41
C ALA A 27 -11.16 -18.80 5.83
N GLN A 28 -10.37 -18.07 5.05
CA GLN A 28 -8.96 -17.81 5.33
C GLN A 28 -8.79 -16.95 6.59
N ILE A 29 -9.66 -15.94 6.76
CA ILE A 29 -9.68 -15.09 7.96
C ILE A 29 -10.02 -15.90 9.20
N ARG A 30 -10.97 -16.84 9.11
CA ARG A 30 -11.30 -17.74 10.22
C ARG A 30 -10.13 -18.63 10.59
N THR A 31 -9.43 -19.21 9.61
CA THR A 31 -8.20 -20.00 9.85
C THR A 31 -7.15 -19.17 10.57
N LEU A 32 -6.86 -17.95 10.09
CA LEU A 32 -5.90 -17.06 10.74
C LEU A 32 -6.33 -16.67 12.16
N ARG A 33 -7.61 -16.40 12.39
CA ARG A 33 -8.14 -16.08 13.72
C ARG A 33 -7.95 -17.24 14.68
N GLN A 34 -8.26 -18.47 14.26
CA GLN A 34 -8.06 -19.66 15.09
C GLN A 34 -6.57 -19.82 15.46
N ALA A 35 -5.66 -19.64 14.49
CA ALA A 35 -4.23 -19.74 14.74
C ALA A 35 -3.72 -18.68 15.75
N VAL A 36 -4.30 -17.48 15.74
CA VAL A 36 -4.01 -16.41 16.72
C VAL A 36 -4.52 -16.79 18.12
N GLU A 37 -5.72 -17.36 18.21
CA GLU A 37 -6.31 -17.79 19.48
C GLU A 37 -5.53 -18.96 20.12
N ASP A 38 -5.05 -19.88 19.29
CA ASP A 38 -4.31 -21.08 19.74
C ASP A 38 -2.86 -20.77 20.13
N THR A 39 -2.28 -19.69 19.59
CA THR A 39 -0.85 -19.37 19.76
C THR A 39 -0.66 -17.97 20.35
N VAL A 40 -0.36 -17.91 21.64
CA VAL A 40 0.03 -16.65 22.29
C VAL A 40 1.31 -16.11 21.63
N GLY A 41 1.26 -14.85 21.19
CA GLY A 41 2.37 -14.22 20.48
C GLY A 41 2.48 -14.60 19.01
N PHE A 42 1.40 -15.10 18.39
CA PHE A 42 1.32 -15.40 16.97
C PHE A 42 1.85 -14.23 16.12
N ARG A 43 2.75 -14.55 15.18
CA ARG A 43 3.31 -13.61 14.21
C ARG A 43 2.99 -14.11 12.82
N LEU A 44 2.47 -13.25 11.97
CA LEU A 44 2.32 -13.51 10.54
C LEU A 44 3.24 -12.59 9.74
N GLY A 45 3.74 -13.10 8.62
CA GLY A 45 4.44 -12.30 7.62
C GLY A 45 3.47 -11.80 6.56
N VAL A 46 3.73 -10.61 6.01
CA VAL A 46 3.03 -10.13 4.81
C VAL A 46 4.08 -9.75 3.79
N ASP A 47 4.05 -10.40 2.63
CA ASP A 47 4.92 -10.10 1.50
C ASP A 47 4.09 -9.37 0.44
N LEU A 48 4.30 -8.05 0.35
CA LEU A 48 3.60 -7.21 -0.62
C LEU A 48 4.13 -7.39 -2.05
N THR A 49 5.36 -7.87 -2.22
CA THR A 49 5.92 -8.13 -3.56
C THR A 49 5.22 -9.33 -4.20
N ARG A 50 4.96 -10.36 -3.40
CA ARG A 50 4.23 -11.57 -3.81
C ARG A 50 2.71 -11.47 -3.62
N CYS A 51 2.24 -10.45 -2.91
CA CYS A 51 0.86 -10.32 -2.46
C CYS A 51 0.37 -11.53 -1.64
N GLU A 52 1.19 -11.95 -0.67
CA GLU A 52 0.94 -13.14 0.16
C GLU A 52 0.99 -12.81 1.66
N VAL A 53 0.07 -13.40 2.43
CA VAL A 53 0.18 -13.51 3.89
C VAL A 53 0.74 -14.88 4.23
N ASN A 54 1.81 -14.92 5.04
CA ASN A 54 2.55 -16.12 5.40
C ASN A 54 2.34 -16.42 6.89
N ALA A 55 1.72 -17.57 7.20
CA ALA A 55 1.55 -18.05 8.55
C ALA A 55 2.78 -18.87 9.01
N PRO A 56 3.08 -18.94 10.32
CA PRO A 56 4.15 -19.80 10.86
C PRO A 56 3.95 -21.29 10.58
N SER A 57 2.70 -21.72 10.35
CA SER A 57 2.36 -23.10 9.95
C SER A 57 2.91 -23.47 8.57
N GLY A 58 3.35 -22.49 7.78
CA GLY A 58 3.75 -22.65 6.38
C GLY A 58 2.64 -22.37 5.37
N GLU A 59 1.40 -22.14 5.84
CA GLU A 59 0.29 -21.75 5.00
C GLU A 59 0.49 -20.35 4.41
N ARG A 60 0.05 -20.19 3.15
CA ARG A 60 0.14 -18.95 2.40
C ARG A 60 -1.22 -18.56 1.85
N PHE A 61 -1.62 -17.31 2.08
CA PHE A 61 -2.89 -16.77 1.65
C PHE A 61 -2.64 -15.64 0.66
N GLN A 62 -3.08 -15.84 -0.58
CA GLN A 62 -2.98 -14.83 -1.63
C GLN A 62 -3.99 -13.72 -1.38
N PHE A 63 -3.57 -12.48 -1.58
CA PHE A 63 -4.46 -11.31 -1.60
C PHE A 63 -4.23 -10.51 -2.88
N ASN A 64 -5.15 -9.61 -3.20
CA ASN A 64 -5.01 -8.73 -4.36
C ASN A 64 -4.99 -7.25 -3.93
N VAL A 65 -4.13 -6.47 -4.57
CA VAL A 65 -4.04 -5.01 -4.44
C VAL A 65 -3.78 -4.43 -5.82
N PRO A 66 -4.47 -3.34 -6.22
CA PRO A 66 -4.19 -2.66 -7.48
C PRO A 66 -2.72 -2.28 -7.61
N GLU A 67 -2.12 -2.53 -8.78
CA GLU A 67 -0.67 -2.38 -9.00
C GLU A 67 -0.14 -0.99 -8.65
N ALA A 68 -0.85 0.08 -9.02
CA ALA A 68 -0.46 1.45 -8.68
C ALA A 68 -0.35 1.67 -7.16
N LEU A 69 -1.32 1.17 -6.38
CA LEU A 69 -1.31 1.27 -4.92
C LEU A 69 -0.21 0.40 -4.31
N ARG A 70 0.02 -0.80 -4.87
CA ARG A 70 1.11 -1.68 -4.46
C ARG A 70 2.47 -1.00 -4.65
N THR A 71 2.70 -0.37 -5.79
CA THR A 71 3.95 0.35 -6.08
C THR A 71 4.17 1.49 -5.09
N ASN A 72 3.15 2.30 -4.81
CA ASN A 72 3.25 3.38 -3.83
C ASN A 72 3.63 2.87 -2.44
N LEU A 73 2.97 1.80 -1.99
CA LEU A 73 3.24 1.16 -0.70
C LEU A 73 4.65 0.54 -0.64
N LEU A 74 5.14 -0.06 -1.72
CA LEU A 74 6.49 -0.64 -1.80
C LEU A 74 7.59 0.43 -1.82
N GLN A 75 7.34 1.55 -2.50
CA GLN A 75 8.31 2.64 -2.60
C GLN A 75 8.28 3.57 -1.37
N GLY A 76 7.27 3.42 -0.49
CA GLY A 76 7.06 4.33 0.63
C GLY A 76 6.76 5.76 0.19
N VAL A 77 6.26 5.93 -1.03
CA VAL A 77 6.00 7.24 -1.64
C VAL A 77 4.58 7.65 -1.27
N ASP A 78 4.45 8.67 -0.43
CA ASP A 78 3.18 9.38 -0.22
C ASP A 78 2.95 10.41 -1.36
N GLU A 79 1.74 10.97 -1.50
CA GLU A 79 1.40 11.99 -2.52
C GLU A 79 2.39 13.17 -2.59
N VAL A 80 3.02 13.54 -1.48
CA VAL A 80 4.10 14.53 -1.36
C VAL A 80 5.37 14.03 -2.04
N GLY A 81 5.76 12.77 -1.83
CA GLY A 81 6.90 12.15 -2.51
C GLY A 81 6.69 12.02 -4.02
N ALA A 82 5.46 11.73 -4.45
CA ALA A 82 5.10 11.68 -5.86
C ALA A 82 5.19 13.06 -6.52
N THR A 83 4.78 14.12 -5.81
CA THR A 83 4.92 15.51 -6.28
C THR A 83 6.39 15.95 -6.29
N LEU A 84 7.19 15.53 -5.30
CA LEU A 84 8.63 15.79 -5.25
C LEU A 84 9.38 15.20 -6.45
N ALA A 85 8.91 14.08 -7.01
CA ALA A 85 9.48 13.49 -8.23
C ALA A 85 9.39 14.43 -9.45
N PHE A 86 8.42 15.35 -9.46
CA PHE A 86 8.25 16.33 -10.52
C PHE A 86 8.92 17.68 -10.23
N VAL A 87 9.64 17.84 -9.11
CA VAL A 87 10.24 19.13 -8.74
C VAL A 87 11.20 19.66 -9.79
N ASP A 88 11.99 18.78 -10.41
CA ASP A 88 12.94 19.22 -11.44
C ASP A 88 12.22 19.59 -12.75
N GLU A 89 11.13 18.92 -13.09
CA GLU A 89 10.28 19.28 -14.23
C GLU A 89 9.54 20.61 -13.99
N ILE A 90 9.02 20.82 -12.78
CA ILE A 90 8.39 22.06 -12.36
C ILE A 90 9.40 23.22 -12.42
N ARG A 91 10.62 23.02 -11.91
CA ARG A 91 11.70 24.02 -11.99
C ARG A 91 12.09 24.34 -13.42
N ALA A 92 12.22 23.32 -14.28
CA ALA A 92 12.54 23.51 -15.69
C ALA A 92 11.44 24.32 -16.41
N PHE A 93 10.18 24.01 -16.13
CA PHE A 93 9.04 24.78 -16.65
C PHE A 93 9.04 26.22 -16.15
N GLU A 94 9.28 26.46 -14.85
CA GLU A 94 9.33 27.80 -14.27
C GLU A 94 10.47 28.64 -14.86
N GLN A 95 11.66 28.05 -15.03
CA GLN A 95 12.81 28.72 -15.67
C GLN A 95 12.51 29.10 -17.12
N ALA A 96 11.93 28.18 -17.90
CA ALA A 96 11.52 28.46 -19.27
C ALA A 96 10.46 29.58 -19.32
N ARG A 97 9.51 29.59 -18.38
CA ARG A 97 8.44 30.59 -18.31
C ARG A 97 8.95 31.98 -17.91
N LEU A 98 9.90 32.06 -16.98
CA LEU A 98 10.58 33.30 -16.59
C LEU A 98 11.41 33.90 -17.74
N ALA A 99 12.04 33.04 -18.55
CA ALA A 99 12.78 33.48 -19.74
C ALA A 99 11.84 34.00 -20.85
N ASP A 100 10.67 33.40 -21.02
CA ASP A 100 9.71 33.76 -22.08
C ASP A 100 8.80 34.94 -21.69
N ARG A 101 8.62 35.22 -20.39
CA ARG A 101 7.76 36.29 -19.87
C ARG A 101 8.46 37.08 -18.75
N PRO A 102 9.45 37.94 -19.07
CA PRO A 102 10.32 38.60 -18.09
C PRO A 102 9.66 39.69 -17.23
N TRP A 103 8.34 39.90 -17.34
CA TRP A 103 7.58 40.91 -16.57
C TRP A 103 6.75 40.30 -15.43
N LEU A 104 7.09 39.08 -15.02
CA LEU A 104 6.52 38.35 -13.89
C LEU A 104 7.56 38.24 -12.77
#